data_AF-A0A1Z4MZC2-F1
#
_entry.id   AF-A0A1Z4MZC2-F1
#
_cell.length_a   1.000
_cell.length_b   1.000
_cell.length_c   1.000
_cell.angle_alpha   90.00
_cell.angle_beta   90.00
_cell.angle_gamma   90.00
#
_symmetry.space_group_name_H-M   'P 1'
#
loop_
_entity.id
_entity.type
_entity.pdbx_description
1 polymer ?
#
loop_
_entity_poly.entity_id
_entity_poly.type
_entity_poly.pdbx_seq_one_letter_code
_entity_poly.pdbx_strand_id
1 'polypeptide(L)'
;MLPVPCSLPKEHGNLNYRTQTVNMTSVSYPPPVDRLLSYGDCRKYKEWPNYVAELGLKSEHIPDLIRMLTDEELIWADSDSDEVWSTIHAWRALGQLKAEDAIAPLLNLFEEMEDVDWVSTEMPRVFQMIGPVSIPALSDYLADDQYHIYARTTAADCISQIGQHYPEARTECVNVITQQLALFASNHAEFNAFLVANLISLQAVESANVIEQAFAANCVVPFIAGDWGEVQVAMGLKTREEIPERRFTQQEMMDYFTSLDEAVDDSKNSRGFTPAAKPAKKKSAKTSRKKKK
;
A
#
# COMPACT_ATOMS: atom_id res chain seq x y z
N MET A 1 -35.74 -36.41 -44.37
CA MET A 1 -35.05 -37.19 -43.34
C MET A 1 -35.24 -36.48 -42.01
N LEU A 2 -35.90 -37.18 -41.08
CA LEU A 2 -36.26 -36.74 -39.73
C LEU A 2 -35.02 -36.61 -38.84
N PRO A 3 -35.11 -35.84 -37.74
CA PRO A 3 -34.49 -36.21 -36.48
C PRO A 3 -35.55 -36.63 -35.44
N VAL A 4 -35.16 -37.68 -34.74
CA VAL A 4 -35.86 -38.43 -33.69
C VAL A 4 -36.03 -37.58 -32.42
N PRO A 5 -37.17 -37.66 -31.70
CA PRO A 5 -37.33 -37.11 -30.36
C PRO A 5 -36.90 -38.18 -29.33
N CYS A 6 -36.05 -37.82 -28.36
CA CYS A 6 -35.74 -38.72 -27.25
C CYS A 6 -36.00 -38.04 -25.90
N SER A 7 -36.80 -38.73 -25.11
CA SER A 7 -37.54 -38.31 -23.94
C SER A 7 -36.68 -38.22 -22.68
N LEU A 8 -36.95 -37.22 -21.84
CA LEU A 8 -36.52 -37.17 -20.44
C LEU A 8 -37.51 -37.94 -19.55
N PRO A 9 -37.06 -38.83 -18.65
CA PRO A 9 -37.88 -39.27 -17.52
C PRO A 9 -37.77 -38.28 -16.35
N LYS A 10 -38.92 -37.93 -15.79
CA LYS A 10 -39.06 -37.32 -14.47
C LYS A 10 -38.95 -38.42 -13.42
N GLU A 11 -38.03 -38.30 -12.46
CA GLU A 11 -38.15 -39.00 -11.19
C GLU A 11 -38.04 -38.02 -10.01
N HIS A 12 -39.07 -38.08 -9.18
CA HIS A 12 -39.14 -37.49 -7.85
C HIS A 12 -38.41 -38.40 -6.87
N GLY A 13 -37.39 -37.90 -6.19
CA GLY A 13 -36.68 -38.62 -5.13
C GLY A 13 -36.18 -37.65 -4.05
N ASN A 14 -36.74 -37.79 -2.86
CA ASN A 14 -36.57 -36.94 -1.69
C ASN A 14 -35.18 -37.10 -1.02
N LEU A 15 -34.70 -35.99 -0.46
CA LEU A 15 -33.74 -35.82 0.64
C LEU A 15 -32.63 -36.87 0.83
N ASN A 16 -31.39 -36.44 0.57
CA ASN A 16 -30.32 -36.52 1.55
C ASN A 16 -29.31 -35.40 1.25
N TYR A 17 -29.49 -34.24 1.88
CA TYR A 17 -28.43 -33.24 2.00
C TYR A 17 -27.38 -33.81 2.95
N ARG A 18 -26.52 -34.67 2.40
CA ARG A 18 -25.23 -34.96 3.00
C ARG A 18 -24.46 -33.67 2.90
N THR A 19 -24.32 -32.99 4.03
CA THR A 19 -23.30 -31.97 4.27
C THR A 19 -21.97 -32.55 3.80
N GLN A 20 -21.60 -32.28 2.55
CA GLN A 20 -20.21 -32.23 2.17
C GLN A 20 -19.66 -31.04 2.93
N THR A 21 -19.10 -31.33 4.11
CA THR A 21 -17.98 -30.57 4.65
C THR A 21 -17.00 -30.43 3.50
N VAL A 22 -17.00 -29.25 2.88
CA VAL A 22 -15.87 -28.78 2.10
C VAL A 22 -14.70 -28.90 3.05
N ASN A 23 -13.75 -29.77 2.73
CA ASN A 23 -12.46 -29.77 3.41
C ASN A 23 -11.87 -28.38 3.16
N MET A 24 -11.99 -27.49 4.15
CA MET A 24 -11.12 -26.35 4.30
C MET A 24 -9.71 -26.94 4.37
N THR A 25 -8.97 -26.86 3.27
CA THR A 25 -7.53 -27.06 3.30
C THR A 25 -6.97 -25.90 4.11
N SER A 26 -6.93 -26.03 5.44
CA SER A 26 -6.19 -25.11 6.28
C SER A 26 -4.76 -25.16 5.79
N VAL A 27 -4.33 -24.15 5.04
CA VAL A 27 -3.00 -24.08 4.49
C VAL A 27 -2.04 -24.00 5.68
N SER A 28 -1.33 -25.09 5.94
CA SER A 28 -0.44 -25.19 7.10
C SER A 28 0.93 -24.62 6.74
N TYR A 29 1.43 -23.70 7.57
CA TYR A 29 2.79 -23.19 7.49
C TYR A 29 3.74 -24.07 8.29
N PRO A 30 4.98 -24.33 7.82
CA PRO A 30 5.93 -25.12 8.59
C PRO A 30 6.53 -24.29 9.74
N PRO A 31 6.97 -24.93 10.84
CA PRO A 31 7.74 -24.23 11.86
C PRO A 31 9.07 -23.68 11.32
N PRO A 32 9.49 -22.47 11.73
CA PRO A 32 8.85 -21.60 12.72
C PRO A 32 7.91 -20.54 12.11
N VAL A 33 7.58 -20.63 10.81
CA VAL A 33 6.72 -19.65 10.11
C VAL A 33 5.28 -19.68 10.64
N ASP A 34 4.76 -20.85 11.01
CA ASP A 34 3.45 -21.01 11.65
C ASP A 34 3.24 -20.15 12.90
N ARG A 35 4.32 -19.84 13.63
CA ARG A 35 4.25 -18.99 14.82
C ARG A 35 3.81 -17.56 14.51
N LEU A 36 3.92 -17.11 13.26
CA LEU A 36 3.45 -15.79 12.83
C LEU A 36 1.91 -15.70 12.81
N LEU A 37 1.20 -16.81 12.66
CA LEU A 37 -0.27 -16.87 12.67
C LEU A 37 -0.87 -16.46 14.02
N SER A 38 -0.11 -16.66 15.11
CA SER A 38 -0.55 -16.36 16.48
C SER A 38 0.43 -15.44 17.21
N TYR A 39 1.27 -14.69 16.47
CA TYR A 39 2.29 -13.82 17.07
C TYR A 39 1.64 -12.59 17.72
N GLY A 40 0.57 -12.08 17.13
CA GLY A 40 -0.38 -11.17 17.73
C GLY A 40 -0.37 -9.76 17.14
N ASP A 41 -1.41 -9.00 17.50
CA ASP A 41 -1.68 -7.64 17.00
C ASP A 41 -0.46 -6.70 16.90
N CYS A 42 -0.11 -6.31 15.67
CA CYS A 42 1.03 -5.45 15.36
C CYS A 42 0.95 -4.05 15.99
N ARG A 43 -0.24 -3.55 16.33
CA ARG A 43 -0.44 -2.22 16.95
C ARG A 43 0.07 -2.16 18.38
N LYS A 44 0.26 -3.31 19.03
CA LYS A 44 0.72 -3.39 20.43
C LYS A 44 2.22 -3.16 20.56
N TYR A 45 2.97 -3.16 19.45
CA TYR A 45 4.42 -3.02 19.45
C TYR A 45 4.82 -1.60 19.03
N LYS A 46 5.59 -0.93 19.90
CA LYS A 46 6.17 0.38 19.58
C LYS A 46 7.31 0.27 18.56
N GLU A 47 8.10 -0.80 18.67
CA GLU A 47 9.18 -1.15 17.75
C GLU A 47 8.91 -2.53 17.16
N TRP A 48 9.36 -2.78 15.93
CA TRP A 48 9.19 -4.09 15.30
C TRP A 48 9.97 -5.17 16.08
N PRO A 49 9.32 -6.29 16.45
CA PRO A 49 10.01 -7.43 17.03
C PRO A 49 11.12 -7.96 16.13
N ASN A 50 12.13 -8.60 16.71
CA ASN A 50 13.21 -9.21 15.93
C ASN A 50 12.82 -10.67 15.61
N TYR A 51 12.01 -10.85 14.57
CA TYR A 51 11.47 -12.15 14.17
C TYR A 51 12.57 -13.17 13.87
N VAL A 52 13.70 -12.73 13.28
CA VAL A 52 14.87 -13.58 13.01
C VAL A 52 15.44 -14.15 14.31
N ALA A 53 15.68 -13.31 15.32
CA ALA A 53 16.26 -13.73 16.59
C ALA A 53 15.26 -14.48 17.49
N GLU A 54 14.01 -14.03 17.53
CA GLU A 54 13.00 -14.55 18.47
C GLU A 54 12.36 -15.86 18.00
N LEU A 55 12.20 -16.03 16.69
CA LEU A 55 11.57 -17.22 16.10
C LEU A 55 12.59 -18.14 15.44
N GLY A 56 13.84 -17.69 15.25
CA GLY A 56 14.85 -18.45 14.53
C GLY A 56 14.59 -18.51 13.02
N LEU A 57 13.90 -17.50 12.47
CA LEU A 57 13.70 -17.38 11.02
C LEU A 57 15.05 -17.16 10.32
N LYS A 58 15.15 -17.71 9.10
CA LYS A 58 16.37 -17.78 8.30
C LYS A 58 16.00 -17.75 6.82
N SER A 59 17.00 -17.62 5.95
CA SER A 59 16.81 -17.61 4.49
C SER A 59 16.05 -18.83 3.95
N GLU A 60 16.22 -20.02 4.56
CA GLU A 60 15.47 -21.23 4.17
C GLU A 60 13.94 -21.11 4.33
N HIS A 61 13.47 -20.15 5.12
CA HIS A 61 12.05 -19.90 5.36
C HIS A 61 11.45 -18.82 4.45
N ILE A 62 12.27 -18.15 3.61
CA ILE A 62 11.80 -17.10 2.69
C ILE A 62 10.65 -17.58 1.80
N PRO A 63 10.68 -18.79 1.19
CA PRO A 63 9.56 -19.25 0.36
C PRO A 63 8.23 -19.35 1.10
N ASP A 64 8.25 -19.82 2.36
CA ASP A 64 7.03 -19.91 3.17
C ASP A 64 6.56 -18.56 3.70
N LEU A 65 7.49 -17.64 3.97
CA LEU A 65 7.16 -16.25 4.32
C LEU A 65 6.54 -15.50 3.13
N ILE A 66 7.05 -15.70 1.92
CA ILE A 66 6.42 -15.18 0.69
C ILE A 66 5.04 -15.81 0.50
N ARG A 67 4.91 -17.12 0.72
CA ARG A 67 3.59 -17.77 0.64
C ARG A 67 2.59 -17.18 1.64
N MET A 68 3.03 -16.85 2.85
CA MET A 68 2.20 -16.18 3.88
C MET A 68 1.83 -14.76 3.49
N LEU A 69 2.80 -14.04 2.91
CA LEU A 69 2.63 -12.67 2.43
C LEU A 69 1.50 -12.57 1.39
N THR A 70 1.40 -13.56 0.50
CA THR A 70 0.46 -13.57 -0.63
C THR A 70 -0.75 -14.47 -0.40
N ASP A 71 -1.04 -14.86 0.84
CA ASP A 71 -2.17 -15.72 1.17
C ASP A 71 -3.44 -14.88 1.33
N GLU A 72 -4.34 -14.93 0.34
CA GLU A 72 -5.59 -14.18 0.35
C GLU A 72 -6.47 -14.47 1.58
N GLU A 73 -6.43 -15.69 2.12
CA GLU A 73 -7.22 -16.02 3.32
C GLU A 73 -6.68 -15.31 4.57
N LEU A 74 -5.36 -15.04 4.62
CA LEU A 74 -4.72 -14.34 5.72
C LEU A 74 -4.82 -12.81 5.56
N ILE A 75 -4.64 -12.29 4.34
CA ILE A 75 -4.78 -10.87 4.03
C ILE A 75 -6.17 -10.37 4.43
N TRP A 76 -7.21 -11.17 4.15
CA TRP A 76 -8.61 -10.84 4.42
C TRP A 76 -9.22 -11.63 5.58
N ALA A 77 -8.38 -12.12 6.50
CA ALA A 77 -8.83 -12.81 7.70
C ALA A 77 -9.71 -11.90 8.58
N ASP A 78 -10.41 -12.50 9.55
CA ASP A 78 -11.24 -11.77 10.49
C ASP A 78 -10.41 -10.71 11.24
N SER A 79 -10.86 -9.44 11.22
CA SER A 79 -10.15 -8.33 11.85
C SER A 79 -9.98 -8.48 13.37
N ASP A 80 -10.77 -9.33 14.01
CA ASP A 80 -10.67 -9.64 15.44
C ASP A 80 -9.70 -10.82 15.73
N SER A 81 -9.18 -11.48 14.68
CA SER A 81 -8.25 -12.62 14.78
C SER A 81 -6.79 -12.18 14.92
N ASP A 82 -5.92 -13.06 15.41
CA ASP A 82 -4.47 -12.81 15.40
C ASP A 82 -3.89 -13.10 14.00
N GLU A 83 -4.52 -14.00 13.24
CA GLU A 83 -4.10 -14.45 11.91
C GLU A 83 -4.07 -13.31 10.89
N VAL A 84 -4.96 -12.31 11.01
CA VAL A 84 -4.97 -11.12 10.13
C VAL A 84 -3.68 -10.32 10.20
N TRP A 85 -2.88 -10.48 11.27
CA TRP A 85 -1.59 -9.80 11.44
C TRP A 85 -0.42 -10.59 10.82
N SER A 86 -0.64 -11.82 10.39
CA SER A 86 0.42 -12.71 9.91
C SER A 86 1.12 -12.17 8.66
N THR A 87 0.38 -11.61 7.69
CA THR A 87 0.94 -10.95 6.50
C THR A 87 1.87 -9.80 6.89
N ILE A 88 1.48 -8.99 7.87
CA ILE A 88 2.30 -7.87 8.36
C ILE A 88 3.57 -8.39 9.04
N HIS A 89 3.45 -9.44 9.86
CA HIS A 89 4.63 -10.07 10.43
C HIS A 89 5.55 -10.67 9.36
N ALA A 90 4.99 -11.27 8.30
CA ALA A 90 5.73 -11.87 7.21
C ALA A 90 6.57 -10.83 6.46
N TRP A 91 6.00 -9.69 6.03
CA TRP A 91 6.80 -8.66 5.34
C TRP A 91 7.90 -8.07 6.23
N ARG A 92 7.65 -7.93 7.54
CA ARG A 92 8.67 -7.42 8.48
C ARG A 92 9.82 -8.41 8.60
N ALA A 93 9.50 -9.71 8.70
CA ALA A 93 10.50 -10.76 8.74
C ALA A 93 11.29 -10.86 7.42
N LEU A 94 10.62 -10.75 6.27
CA LEU A 94 11.27 -10.73 4.94
C LEU A 94 12.25 -9.56 4.81
N GLY A 95 11.87 -8.37 5.29
CA GLY A 95 12.77 -7.22 5.36
C GLY A 95 13.97 -7.48 6.27
N GLN A 96 13.77 -8.03 7.48
CA GLN A 96 14.88 -8.37 8.39
C GLN A 96 15.84 -9.43 7.82
N LEU A 97 15.32 -10.34 6.99
CA LEU A 97 16.10 -11.35 6.27
C LEU A 97 16.77 -10.80 5.00
N LYS A 98 16.45 -9.57 4.59
CA LYS A 98 16.89 -8.95 3.34
C LYS A 98 16.55 -9.81 2.12
N ALA A 99 15.32 -10.32 2.08
CA ALA A 99 14.89 -11.29 1.09
C ALA A 99 14.68 -10.65 -0.30
N GLU A 100 15.68 -10.72 -1.18
CA GLU A 100 15.59 -10.20 -2.55
C GLU A 100 14.46 -10.87 -3.36
N ASP A 101 14.26 -12.19 -3.19
CA ASP A 101 13.17 -12.93 -3.83
C ASP A 101 11.77 -12.42 -3.47
N ALA A 102 11.64 -11.62 -2.40
CA ALA A 102 10.38 -11.04 -1.96
C ALA A 102 10.08 -9.67 -2.60
N ILE A 103 11.00 -9.07 -3.37
CA ILE A 103 10.80 -7.74 -3.98
C ILE A 103 9.52 -7.70 -4.82
N ALA A 104 9.36 -8.62 -5.77
CA ALA A 104 8.16 -8.64 -6.62
C ALA A 104 6.87 -8.95 -5.84
N PRO A 105 6.82 -9.97 -4.95
CA PRO A 105 5.67 -10.19 -4.08
C PRO A 105 5.27 -8.99 -3.21
N LEU A 106 6.24 -8.24 -2.68
CA LEU A 106 5.98 -7.05 -1.87
C LEU A 106 5.42 -5.89 -2.70
N LEU A 107 5.89 -5.71 -3.94
CA LEU A 107 5.35 -4.68 -4.85
C LEU A 107 3.88 -4.94 -5.20
N ASN A 108 3.46 -6.19 -5.33
CA ASN A 108 2.05 -6.51 -5.61
C ASN A 108 1.10 -6.02 -4.51
N LEU A 109 1.56 -5.93 -3.27
CA LEU A 109 0.76 -5.42 -2.15
C LEU A 109 0.42 -3.94 -2.28
N PHE A 110 1.16 -3.17 -3.09
CA PHE A 110 0.90 -1.74 -3.26
C PHE A 110 -0.46 -1.49 -3.91
N GLU A 111 -0.93 -2.41 -4.76
CA GLU A 111 -2.28 -2.37 -5.32
C GLU A 111 -3.28 -3.18 -4.48
N GLU A 112 -2.92 -4.42 -4.11
CA GLU A 112 -3.84 -5.35 -3.44
C GLU A 112 -4.32 -4.82 -2.08
N MET A 113 -3.48 -4.02 -1.43
CA MET A 113 -3.72 -3.47 -0.10
C MET A 113 -3.58 -1.94 -0.09
N GLU A 114 -3.87 -1.25 -1.20
CA GLU A 114 -3.73 0.21 -1.30
C GLU A 114 -4.51 0.96 -0.19
N ASP A 115 -5.72 0.51 0.14
CA ASP A 115 -6.58 1.09 1.19
C ASP A 115 -6.11 0.76 2.62
N VAL A 116 -5.03 0.00 2.77
CA VAL A 116 -4.48 -0.40 4.07
C VAL A 116 -3.27 0.48 4.38
N ASP A 117 -3.44 1.43 5.30
CA ASP A 117 -2.42 2.42 5.73
C ASP A 117 -1.06 1.80 6.10
N TRP A 118 -1.01 0.51 6.44
CA TRP A 118 0.22 -0.19 6.76
C TRP A 118 1.18 -0.32 5.56
N VAL A 119 0.66 -0.40 4.34
CA VAL A 119 1.50 -0.53 3.14
C VAL A 119 2.36 0.72 2.96
N SER A 120 1.74 1.89 2.88
CA SER A 120 2.44 3.15 2.70
C SER A 120 3.36 3.51 3.88
N THR A 121 3.04 3.06 5.09
CA THR A 121 3.83 3.38 6.30
C THR A 121 4.96 2.39 6.61
N GLU A 122 4.84 1.11 6.24
CA GLU A 122 5.84 0.08 6.57
C GLU A 122 6.71 -0.34 5.40
N MET A 123 6.19 -0.33 4.17
CA MET A 123 6.95 -0.78 2.99
C MET A 123 8.24 -0.01 2.79
N PRO A 124 8.29 1.32 2.99
CA PRO A 124 9.56 2.05 2.92
C PRO A 124 10.65 1.45 3.82
N ARG A 125 10.30 1.05 5.06
CA ARG A 125 11.24 0.41 6.00
C ARG A 125 11.59 -1.03 5.58
N VAL A 126 10.63 -1.78 5.04
CA VAL A 126 10.88 -3.15 4.53
C VAL A 126 11.88 -3.10 3.38
N PHE A 127 11.62 -2.29 2.35
CA PHE A 127 12.51 -2.13 1.20
C PHE A 127 13.86 -1.51 1.58
N GLN A 128 13.89 -0.61 2.56
CA GLN A 128 15.14 -0.14 3.13
C GLN A 128 15.96 -1.27 3.76
N MET A 129 15.35 -2.26 4.43
CA MET A 129 16.14 -3.37 4.99
C MET A 129 16.64 -4.33 3.90
N ILE A 130 15.86 -4.57 2.85
CA ILE A 130 16.28 -5.36 1.67
C ILE A 130 17.46 -4.66 0.98
N GLY A 131 17.34 -3.35 0.77
CA GLY A 131 18.43 -2.48 0.34
C GLY A 131 18.44 -2.13 -1.15
N PRO A 132 19.57 -1.56 -1.65
CA PRO A 132 19.67 -0.93 -2.97
C PRO A 132 19.33 -1.83 -4.16
N VAL A 133 19.46 -3.15 -4.01
CA VAL A 133 19.07 -4.13 -5.03
C VAL A 133 17.59 -4.01 -5.46
N SER A 134 16.76 -3.38 -4.63
CA SER A 134 15.34 -3.15 -4.92
C SER A 134 15.07 -1.94 -5.83
N ILE A 135 16.04 -1.03 -6.01
CA ILE A 135 15.84 0.23 -6.72
C ILE A 135 15.34 0.04 -8.15
N PRO A 136 15.87 -0.90 -8.97
CA PRO A 136 15.38 -1.07 -10.35
C PRO A 136 13.89 -1.43 -10.41
N ALA A 137 13.45 -2.39 -9.58
CA ALA A 137 12.05 -2.82 -9.57
C ALA A 137 11.12 -1.72 -9.04
N LEU A 138 11.55 -0.97 -8.01
CA LEU A 138 10.81 0.19 -7.51
C LEU A 138 10.73 1.32 -8.55
N SER A 139 11.81 1.53 -9.31
CA SER A 139 11.84 2.53 -10.39
C SER A 139 10.89 2.17 -11.52
N ASP A 140 10.85 0.90 -11.92
CA ASP A 140 9.92 0.43 -12.95
C ASP A 140 8.46 0.61 -12.48
N TYR A 141 8.16 0.25 -11.23
CA TYR A 141 6.84 0.44 -10.62
C TYR A 141 6.46 1.93 -10.54
N LEU A 142 7.40 2.79 -10.13
CA LEU A 142 7.18 4.24 -10.04
C LEU A 142 6.82 4.87 -11.40
N ALA A 143 7.43 4.39 -12.48
CA ALA A 143 7.30 4.95 -13.81
C ALA A 143 6.02 4.49 -14.55
N ASP A 144 5.42 3.38 -14.15
CA ASP A 144 4.23 2.84 -14.79
C ASP A 144 2.98 3.66 -14.41
N ASP A 145 2.40 4.34 -15.40
CA ASP A 145 1.24 5.21 -15.24
C ASP A 145 -0.10 4.47 -15.16
N GLN A 146 -0.09 3.14 -15.31
CA GLN A 146 -1.26 2.30 -15.08
C GLN A 146 -1.56 2.14 -13.58
N TYR A 147 -0.54 2.31 -12.72
CA TYR A 147 -0.71 2.26 -11.27
C TYR A 147 -1.28 3.56 -10.71
N HIS A 148 -2.09 3.42 -9.66
CA HIS A 148 -2.67 4.56 -8.96
C HIS A 148 -1.57 5.41 -8.28
N ILE A 149 -1.85 6.70 -8.11
CA ILE A 149 -0.84 7.66 -7.64
C ILE A 149 -0.31 7.33 -6.23
N TYR A 150 -1.12 6.73 -5.35
CA TYR A 150 -0.68 6.41 -3.98
C TYR A 150 0.20 5.16 -3.94
N ALA A 151 -0.10 4.15 -4.76
CA ALA A 151 0.80 3.01 -4.97
C ALA A 151 2.16 3.46 -5.50
N ARG A 152 2.18 4.33 -6.51
CA ARG A 152 3.41 4.93 -7.07
C ARG A 152 4.14 5.82 -6.07
N THR A 153 3.40 6.56 -5.23
CA THR A 153 3.96 7.34 -4.12
C THR A 153 4.68 6.44 -3.13
N THR A 154 4.09 5.29 -2.77
CA THR A 154 4.74 4.31 -1.89
C THR A 154 6.05 3.81 -2.47
N ALA A 155 6.13 3.58 -3.79
CA ALA A 155 7.39 3.23 -4.45
C ALA A 155 8.44 4.36 -4.35
N ALA A 156 8.04 5.62 -4.55
CA ALA A 156 8.92 6.78 -4.38
C ALA A 156 9.43 6.90 -2.93
N ASP A 157 8.57 6.67 -1.94
CA ASP A 157 8.92 6.69 -0.52
C ASP A 157 9.93 5.59 -0.17
N CYS A 158 9.76 4.39 -0.75
CA CYS A 158 10.73 3.30 -0.61
C CYS A 158 12.10 3.68 -1.19
N ILE A 159 12.14 4.24 -2.42
CA ILE A 159 13.38 4.70 -3.06
C ILE A 159 14.07 5.79 -2.21
N SER A 160 13.28 6.73 -1.71
CA SER A 160 13.76 7.80 -0.83
C SER A 160 14.33 7.26 0.48
N GLN A 161 13.67 6.30 1.12
CA GLN A 161 14.17 5.71 2.36
C GLN A 161 15.44 4.89 2.14
N ILE A 162 15.58 4.20 1.00
CA ILE A 162 16.84 3.56 0.60
C ILE A 162 17.94 4.62 0.45
N GLY A 163 17.69 5.71 -0.28
CA GLY A 163 18.70 6.76 -0.51
C GLY A 163 19.13 7.52 0.76
N GLN A 164 18.26 7.61 1.77
CA GLN A 164 18.59 8.15 3.08
C GLN A 164 19.45 7.21 3.93
N HIS A 165 19.27 5.88 3.77
CA HIS A 165 19.97 4.88 4.57
C HIS A 165 21.30 4.42 3.96
N TYR A 166 21.38 4.36 2.62
CA TYR A 166 22.55 3.88 1.87
C TYR A 166 23.19 5.04 1.09
N PRO A 167 24.25 5.67 1.63
CA PRO A 167 24.89 6.82 0.97
C PRO A 167 25.37 6.53 -0.46
N GLU A 168 25.82 5.30 -0.73
CA GLU A 168 26.25 4.84 -2.04
C GLU A 168 25.12 4.80 -3.08
N ALA A 169 23.88 4.64 -2.65
CA ALA A 169 22.70 4.58 -3.51
C ALA A 169 21.98 5.93 -3.63
N ARG A 170 22.28 6.92 -2.77
CA ARG A 170 21.59 8.22 -2.74
C ARG A 170 21.50 8.87 -4.13
N THR A 171 22.59 8.92 -4.88
CA THR A 171 22.62 9.55 -6.20
C THR A 171 21.67 8.86 -7.19
N GLU A 172 21.60 7.53 -7.16
CA GLU A 172 20.67 6.76 -7.99
C GLU A 172 19.22 7.06 -7.61
N CYS A 173 18.89 7.01 -6.32
CA CYS A 173 17.56 7.33 -5.81
C CYS A 173 17.10 8.75 -6.20
N VAL A 174 17.98 9.75 -6.05
CA VAL A 174 17.71 11.13 -6.46
C VAL A 174 17.43 11.18 -7.97
N ASN A 175 18.27 10.54 -8.78
CA ASN A 175 18.09 10.56 -10.24
C ASN A 175 16.75 9.95 -10.67
N VAL A 176 16.35 8.82 -10.07
CA VAL A 176 15.06 8.17 -10.38
C VAL A 176 13.89 9.12 -10.07
N ILE A 177 13.86 9.68 -8.87
CA ILE A 177 12.76 10.57 -8.43
C ILE A 177 12.74 11.86 -9.25
N THR A 178 13.91 12.44 -9.56
CA THR A 178 14.02 13.65 -10.38
C THR A 178 13.61 13.43 -11.82
N GLN A 179 13.95 12.27 -12.40
CA GLN A 179 13.47 11.90 -13.73
C GLN A 179 11.95 11.77 -13.77
N GLN A 180 11.35 11.16 -12.75
CA GLN A 180 9.90 11.09 -12.66
C GLN A 180 9.27 12.48 -12.50
N LEU A 181 9.84 13.35 -11.66
CA LEU A 181 9.35 14.72 -11.50
C LEU A 181 9.51 15.56 -12.77
N ALA A 182 10.54 15.31 -13.60
CA ALA A 182 10.70 16.00 -14.89
C ALA A 182 9.52 15.77 -15.86
N LEU A 183 8.69 14.75 -15.60
CA LEU A 183 7.42 14.49 -16.29
C LEU A 183 6.24 15.23 -15.64
N PHE A 184 6.48 16.31 -14.87
CA PHE A 184 5.47 17.02 -14.07
C PHE A 184 4.23 17.44 -14.86
N ALA A 185 4.36 17.71 -16.17
CA ALA A 185 3.24 18.11 -17.02
C ALA A 185 2.26 16.96 -17.31
N SER A 186 2.70 15.71 -17.20
CA SER A 186 1.89 14.50 -17.40
C SER A 186 1.50 13.83 -16.10
N ASN A 187 2.31 13.99 -15.04
CA ASN A 187 1.99 13.49 -13.71
C ASN A 187 0.83 14.26 -13.07
N HIS A 188 0.10 13.59 -12.18
CA HIS A 188 -0.85 14.26 -11.30
C HIS A 188 -0.12 15.27 -10.38
N ALA A 189 -0.71 16.44 -10.15
CA ALA A 189 -0.05 17.52 -9.40
C ALA A 189 0.21 17.15 -7.93
N GLU A 190 -0.66 16.35 -7.32
CA GLU A 190 -0.47 15.82 -5.97
C GLU A 190 0.70 14.83 -5.93
N PHE A 191 0.81 13.97 -6.95
CA PHE A 191 1.93 13.02 -7.07
C PHE A 191 3.26 13.76 -7.22
N ASN A 192 3.31 14.81 -8.03
CA ASN A 192 4.49 15.69 -8.12
C ASN A 192 4.88 16.27 -6.76
N ALA A 193 3.91 16.64 -5.91
CA ALA A 193 4.20 17.15 -4.58
C ALA A 193 4.82 16.10 -3.66
N PHE A 194 4.38 14.84 -3.73
CA PHE A 194 5.04 13.73 -3.03
C PHE A 194 6.46 13.46 -3.54
N LEU A 195 6.70 13.55 -4.86
CA LEU A 195 8.06 13.45 -5.42
C LEU A 195 8.97 14.58 -4.90
N VAL A 196 8.45 15.81 -4.81
CA VAL A 196 9.18 16.95 -4.21
C VAL A 196 9.47 16.69 -2.73
N ALA A 197 8.51 16.20 -1.95
CA ALA A 197 8.72 15.84 -0.54
C ALA A 197 9.84 14.79 -0.37
N ASN A 198 9.88 13.79 -1.25
CA ASN A 198 10.95 12.79 -1.26
C ASN A 198 12.32 13.40 -1.61
N LEU A 199 12.39 14.31 -2.57
CA LEU A 199 13.63 15.03 -2.92
C LEU A 199 14.12 15.93 -1.78
N ILE A 200 13.21 16.53 -1.01
CA ILE A 200 13.54 17.28 0.21
C ILE A 200 14.16 16.35 1.26
N SER A 201 13.55 15.19 1.53
CA SER A 201 14.10 14.20 2.47
C SER A 201 15.49 13.70 2.07
N LEU A 202 15.76 13.60 0.76
CA LEU A 202 17.07 13.26 0.22
C LEU A 202 18.06 14.44 0.18
N GLN A 203 17.63 15.65 0.55
CA GLN A 203 18.41 16.89 0.44
C GLN A 203 18.97 17.10 -0.97
N ALA A 204 18.15 16.85 -1.99
CA ALA A 204 18.55 16.73 -3.39
C ALA A 204 18.69 18.09 -4.11
N VAL A 205 19.57 18.98 -3.62
CA VAL A 205 19.80 20.33 -4.18
C VAL A 205 20.09 20.34 -5.69
N GLU A 206 20.65 19.25 -6.22
CA GLU A 206 20.89 19.01 -7.64
C GLU A 206 19.59 19.01 -8.48
N SER A 207 18.44 18.80 -7.85
CA SER A 207 17.12 18.70 -8.50
C SER A 207 16.35 20.03 -8.48
N ALA A 208 16.92 21.09 -7.87
CA ALA A 208 16.26 22.37 -7.65
C ALA A 208 15.63 22.99 -8.90
N ASN A 209 16.31 22.88 -10.05
CA ASN A 209 15.83 23.43 -11.31
C ASN A 209 14.53 22.74 -11.80
N VAL A 210 14.47 21.40 -11.72
CA VAL A 210 13.26 20.66 -12.12
C VAL A 210 12.10 20.98 -11.17
N ILE A 211 12.39 21.10 -9.86
CA ILE A 211 11.40 21.48 -8.86
C ILE A 211 10.84 22.89 -9.14
N GLU A 212 11.72 23.87 -9.38
CA GLU A 212 11.33 25.24 -9.73
C GLU A 212 10.44 25.28 -10.98
N GLN A 213 10.82 24.54 -12.04
CA GLN A 213 10.03 24.45 -13.26
C GLN A 213 8.64 23.86 -13.01
N ALA A 214 8.54 22.82 -12.19
CA ALA A 214 7.26 22.19 -11.85
C ALA A 214 6.33 23.15 -11.08
N PHE A 215 6.88 23.93 -10.13
CA PHE A 215 6.12 24.98 -9.45
C PHE A 215 5.72 26.12 -10.38
N ALA A 216 6.62 26.58 -11.25
CA ALA A 216 6.33 27.64 -12.22
C ALA A 216 5.23 27.24 -13.22
N ALA A 217 5.13 25.95 -13.52
CA ALA A 217 4.07 25.38 -14.34
C ALA A 217 2.74 25.13 -13.59
N ASN A 218 2.66 25.42 -12.28
CA ASN A 218 1.54 25.06 -11.40
C ASN A 218 1.23 23.55 -11.39
N CYS A 219 2.26 22.71 -11.58
CA CYS A 219 2.12 21.25 -11.59
C CYS A 219 2.43 20.63 -10.22
N VAL A 220 2.57 21.42 -9.16
CA VAL A 220 2.87 20.93 -7.80
C VAL A 220 1.88 21.55 -6.82
N VAL A 221 1.27 20.68 -6.01
CA VAL A 221 0.37 21.09 -4.93
C VAL A 221 1.19 21.59 -3.75
N PRO A 222 0.97 22.84 -3.27
CA PRO A 222 1.80 23.42 -2.22
C PRO A 222 1.47 22.92 -0.80
N PHE A 223 0.34 22.24 -0.60
CA PHE A 223 -0.12 21.78 0.73
C PHE A 223 0.58 20.52 1.25
N ILE A 224 1.40 19.86 0.42
CA ILE A 224 2.13 18.64 0.79
C ILE A 224 3.58 18.98 1.12
N ALA A 225 4.32 19.55 0.15
CA ALA A 225 5.74 19.84 0.31
C ALA A 225 6.06 21.30 0.67
N GLY A 226 5.04 22.16 0.78
CA GLY A 226 5.21 23.61 0.80
C GLY A 226 5.24 24.22 -0.61
N ASP A 227 5.21 25.54 -0.69
CA ASP A 227 5.46 26.23 -1.96
C ASP A 227 6.97 26.30 -2.28
N TRP A 228 7.34 26.82 -3.45
CA TRP A 228 8.74 26.89 -3.86
C TRP A 228 9.65 27.58 -2.83
N GLY A 229 9.16 28.62 -2.15
CA GLY A 229 9.92 29.31 -1.10
C GLY A 229 10.21 28.40 0.09
N GLU A 230 9.21 27.68 0.57
CA GLU A 230 9.38 26.68 1.64
C GLU A 230 10.33 25.56 1.23
N VAL A 231 10.24 25.09 -0.02
CA VAL A 231 11.15 24.07 -0.55
C VAL A 231 12.59 24.58 -0.62
N GLN A 232 12.82 25.83 -1.05
CA GLN A 232 14.16 26.44 -1.06
C GLN A 232 14.78 26.48 0.34
N VAL A 233 13.99 26.80 1.37
CA VAL A 233 14.45 26.77 2.76
C VAL A 233 14.73 25.34 3.22
N ALA A 234 13.83 24.40 2.95
CA ALA A 234 13.96 22.99 3.35
C ALA A 234 15.19 22.29 2.71
N MET A 235 15.60 22.74 1.53
CA MET A 235 16.79 22.25 0.82
C MET A 235 18.06 23.08 1.11
N GLY A 236 17.99 24.09 1.97
CA GLY A 236 19.13 24.94 2.33
C GLY A 236 19.63 25.88 1.21
N LEU A 237 18.80 26.13 0.19
CA LEU A 237 19.11 27.06 -0.91
C LEU A 237 18.93 28.53 -0.49
N LYS A 238 18.04 28.77 0.48
CA LYS A 238 17.72 30.08 1.05
C LYS A 238 17.58 29.99 2.57
N THR A 239 17.84 31.09 3.26
CA THR A 239 17.60 31.16 4.71
C THR A 239 16.17 31.58 5.02
N ARG A 240 15.71 31.33 6.25
CA ARG A 240 14.36 31.73 6.70
C ARG A 240 14.20 33.25 6.79
N GLU A 241 15.30 34.00 6.89
CA GLU A 241 15.30 35.46 6.82
C GLU A 241 15.06 35.98 5.40
N GLU A 242 15.58 35.27 4.38
CA GLU A 242 15.33 35.62 2.97
C GLU A 242 13.90 35.27 2.54
N ILE A 243 13.38 34.13 3.02
CA ILE A 243 12.04 33.62 2.69
C ILE A 243 11.23 33.45 3.99
N PRO A 244 10.47 34.47 4.41
CA PRO A 244 9.60 34.39 5.57
C PRO A 244 8.61 33.23 5.45
N GLU A 245 8.29 32.58 6.57
CA GLU A 245 7.32 31.48 6.62
C GLU A 245 5.99 31.92 6.02
N ARG A 246 5.54 31.21 4.99
CA ARG A 246 4.20 31.39 4.44
C ARG A 246 3.26 30.42 5.13
N ARG A 247 2.19 30.96 5.73
CA ARG A 247 1.06 30.16 6.19
C ARG A 247 -0.08 30.29 5.21
N PHE A 248 -0.52 29.15 4.66
CA PHE A 248 -1.73 29.11 3.86
C PHE A 248 -2.94 29.43 4.73
N THR A 249 -3.81 30.27 4.19
CA THR A 249 -5.09 30.61 4.80
C THR A 249 -6.07 29.44 4.68
N GLN A 250 -7.09 29.45 5.55
CA GLN A 250 -8.18 28.47 5.45
C GLN A 250 -8.91 28.54 4.11
N GLN A 251 -9.01 29.74 3.52
CA GLN A 251 -9.65 29.93 2.23
C GLN A 251 -8.84 29.30 1.10
N GLU A 252 -7.52 29.52 1.04
CA GLU A 252 -6.64 28.88 0.05
C GLU A 252 -6.72 27.35 0.11
N MET A 253 -6.79 26.78 1.33
CA MET A 253 -7.01 25.35 1.50
C MET A 253 -8.38 24.91 0.97
N MET A 254 -9.44 25.64 1.29
CA MET A 254 -10.81 25.32 0.85
C MET A 254 -10.96 25.40 -0.67
N ASP A 255 -10.42 26.45 -1.28
CA ASP A 255 -10.47 26.66 -2.74
C ASP A 255 -9.74 25.52 -3.46
N TYR A 256 -8.61 25.08 -2.91
CA TYR A 256 -7.89 23.92 -3.42
C TYR A 256 -8.70 22.63 -3.35
N PHE A 257 -9.24 22.27 -2.18
CA PHE A 257 -10.05 21.05 -2.03
C PHE A 257 -11.31 21.09 -2.91
N THR A 258 -11.95 22.25 -3.06
CA THR A 258 -13.10 22.42 -3.96
C THR A 258 -12.72 22.17 -5.42
N SER A 259 -11.57 22.69 -5.86
CA SER A 259 -11.07 22.48 -7.24
C SER A 259 -10.69 21.02 -7.54
N LEU A 260 -10.23 20.27 -6.53
CA LEU A 260 -9.95 18.84 -6.66
C LEU A 260 -11.25 18.04 -6.89
N ASP A 261 -12.28 18.28 -6.08
CA ASP A 261 -13.57 17.58 -6.21
C ASP A 261 -14.22 17.83 -7.59
N GLU A 262 -14.08 19.05 -8.14
CA GLU A 262 -14.57 19.40 -9.47
C GLU A 262 -13.77 18.71 -10.60
N ALA A 263 -12.45 18.56 -10.45
CA ALA A 263 -11.62 17.85 -11.42
C ALA A 263 -11.86 16.32 -11.42
N VAL A 264 -12.24 15.75 -10.28
CA VAL A 264 -12.53 14.31 -10.14
C VAL A 264 -13.85 13.92 -10.86
N ASP A 265 -14.86 14.80 -10.89
CA ASP A 265 -16.15 14.51 -11.55
C ASP A 265 -16.07 14.48 -13.10
N ASP A 266 -15.08 15.16 -13.68
CA ASP A 266 -14.76 15.09 -15.12
C ASP A 266 -13.90 13.85 -15.46
N SER A 267 -13.19 13.29 -14.48
CA SER A 267 -12.40 12.06 -14.62
C SER A 267 -13.24 10.80 -14.36
N LYS A 268 -14.39 10.65 -15.04
CA LYS A 268 -15.19 9.41 -14.98
C LYS A 268 -14.48 8.24 -15.66
N ASN A 269 -13.47 7.70 -14.99
CA ASN A 269 -12.99 6.32 -15.11
C ASN A 269 -12.31 5.79 -13.83
N SER A 270 -12.22 6.55 -12.73
CA SER A 270 -11.89 5.96 -11.43
C SER A 270 -13.14 5.30 -10.84
N ARG A 271 -13.04 4.01 -10.49
CA ARG A 271 -14.10 3.30 -9.76
C ARG A 271 -14.16 3.90 -8.37
N GLY A 272 -15.10 4.82 -8.19
CA GLY A 272 -15.27 5.61 -6.99
C GLY A 272 -15.46 4.78 -5.72
N PHE A 273 -14.91 5.34 -4.65
CA PHE A 273 -15.13 5.05 -3.25
C PHE A 273 -16.63 4.92 -2.93
N THR A 274 -17.13 3.70 -2.81
CA THR A 274 -18.39 3.43 -2.10
C THR A 274 -18.09 3.14 -0.64
N PRO A 275 -18.60 3.93 0.32
CA PRO A 275 -18.53 3.55 1.72
C PRO A 275 -19.23 2.21 1.90
N ALA A 276 -18.50 1.20 2.37
CA ALA A 276 -19.06 -0.11 2.68
C ALA A 276 -20.27 0.06 3.60
N ALA A 277 -21.45 -0.30 3.09
CA ALA A 277 -22.67 -0.33 3.88
C ALA A 277 -22.51 -1.34 5.02
N LYS A 278 -22.56 -0.86 6.27
CA LYS A 278 -22.55 -1.68 7.48
C LYS A 278 -23.55 -2.84 7.34
N PRO A 279 -23.17 -4.11 7.56
CA PRO A 279 -24.13 -5.20 7.54
C PRO A 279 -25.10 -5.04 8.71
N ALA A 280 -26.39 -4.86 8.39
CA ALA A 280 -27.46 -4.74 9.36
C ALA A 280 -27.61 -6.05 10.16
N LYS A 281 -27.39 -5.98 11.48
CA LYS A 281 -27.72 -7.04 12.44
C LYS A 281 -29.21 -7.42 12.31
N LYS A 282 -29.51 -8.57 11.68
CA LYS A 282 -30.83 -9.21 11.78
C LYS A 282 -31.03 -9.69 13.22
N LYS A 283 -31.73 -8.90 14.03
CA LYS A 283 -32.29 -9.34 15.31
C LYS A 283 -33.34 -10.43 15.03
N SER A 284 -33.03 -11.68 15.32
CA SER A 284 -34.02 -12.75 15.40
C SER A 284 -34.90 -12.54 16.63
N ALA A 285 -36.12 -12.04 16.43
CA ALA A 285 -37.14 -11.99 17.47
C ALA A 285 -37.65 -13.40 17.77
N LYS A 286 -37.30 -13.95 18.94
CA LYS A 286 -37.93 -15.14 19.51
C LYS A 286 -39.35 -14.77 19.98
N THR A 287 -40.36 -15.11 19.19
CA THR A 287 -41.77 -15.07 19.61
C THR A 287 -42.11 -16.34 20.39
N SER A 288 -42.13 -16.22 21.72
CA SER A 288 -42.71 -17.22 22.62
C SER A 288 -44.25 -17.18 22.53
N ARG A 289 -44.84 -18.16 21.84
CA ARG A 289 -46.30 -18.31 21.76
C ARG A 289 -46.77 -19.24 22.89
N LYS A 290 -47.42 -18.65 23.90
CA LYS A 290 -48.21 -19.35 24.94
C LYS A 290 -49.25 -20.27 24.28
N LYS A 291 -49.28 -21.55 24.64
CA LYS A 291 -50.46 -22.41 24.49
C LYS A 291 -51.22 -22.46 25.82
N LYS A 292 -52.46 -21.99 25.78
CA LYS A 292 -53.52 -22.34 26.75
C LYS A 292 -54.25 -23.57 26.20
N LYS A 293 -54.15 -24.70 26.90
CA LYS A 293 -55.28 -25.49 27.41
C LYS A 293 -54.70 -26.61 28.26
#